data_AF-A0A1I3ZXQ5-F1
#
_entry.id   AF-A0A1I3ZXQ5-F1
#
_cell.length_a   1.000
_cell.length_b   1.000
_cell.length_c   1.000
_cell.angle_alpha   90.00
_cell.angle_beta   90.00
_cell.angle_gamma   90.00
#
_symmetry.space_group_name_H-M   'P 1'
#
loop_
_entity.id
_entity.type
_entity.pdbx_description
1 polymer ?
#
loop_
_entity_poly.entity_id
_entity_poly.type
_entity_poly.pdbx_seq_one_letter_code
_entity_poly.pdbx_strand_id
1 'polypeptide(L)'
;MVVAGHRISLLTVKRSVTAAVVLAVLAGVSLFVHDWYVHRDDLCAQGVTRMEEPRAECVGTTDGSYVFAEHLAAVSGRIEQANREVTAGDGKYVTVAYMTSVTVGENDSNPEESVRHELQGAHLAQQRHNERFTPKIRLLIANTGSGSAHWRHTVDGLIGLRDGGEPLVAVTGLGPSTDRNLAALRRLSDAGLATVASTMTATGIGGMEGFVRVAPTNVDEARVAARYLRQKKIRTAMVVQDVAEGNLYADTLGDAFTAEFPRGGKEYELVAERKQFDSSLEDSWRNELQILSNQLCFHRPEAVYFAGRGRHLTHFLDALAERFCTEWDFTVMTGDDTTNLTDDQVRKAADSGVQVFYTGLAHPEMWKDEPDGAPGAVQAAFRKGGVLEQWFGRERHIDGQAMMAHDAVLTAARGAQMASRGTRVTGRAVGRMFQLMEDSAQVRGASGTLTFEENGDAHDKAVPILKLASNGDPVFVTVLSPRG
;
A
#
# COMPACT_ATOMS: atom_id res chain seq x y z
N MET A 1 -79.88 -19.08 31.36
CA MET A 1 -78.58 -18.83 30.70
C MET A 1 -78.69 -19.27 29.25
N VAL A 2 -78.87 -18.32 28.33
CA VAL A 2 -78.85 -18.58 26.88
C VAL A 2 -77.43 -18.29 26.41
N VAL A 3 -76.71 -19.32 25.95
CA VAL A 3 -75.39 -19.16 25.31
C VAL A 3 -75.62 -19.02 23.81
N ALA A 4 -75.49 -17.79 23.30
CA ALA A 4 -75.56 -17.49 21.88
C ALA A 4 -74.23 -17.86 21.21
N GLY A 5 -74.19 -19.00 20.52
CA GLY A 5 -73.04 -19.43 19.71
C GLY A 5 -72.96 -18.62 18.41
N HIS A 6 -71.98 -17.72 18.31
CA HIS A 6 -71.65 -17.03 17.06
C HIS A 6 -71.01 -18.01 16.06
N ARG A 7 -71.74 -18.39 15.01
CA ARG A 7 -71.16 -19.02 13.82
C ARG A 7 -70.41 -17.95 13.02
N ILE A 8 -69.09 -17.88 13.20
CA ILE A 8 -68.23 -17.07 12.33
C ILE A 8 -68.21 -17.73 10.95
N SER A 9 -68.75 -17.05 9.95
CA SER A 9 -68.75 -17.51 8.56
C SER A 9 -67.32 -17.67 8.04
N LEU A 10 -67.02 -18.79 7.37
CA LEU A 10 -65.74 -19.07 6.69
C LEU A 10 -65.30 -17.95 5.74
N LEU A 11 -66.25 -17.18 5.20
CA LEU A 11 -65.99 -16.00 4.37
C LEU A 11 -65.39 -14.84 5.17
N THR A 12 -65.80 -14.66 6.42
CA THR A 12 -65.25 -13.64 7.33
C THR A 12 -63.82 -13.99 7.70
N VAL A 13 -63.55 -15.27 8.00
CA VAL A 13 -62.19 -15.75 8.31
C VAL A 13 -61.26 -15.58 7.10
N LYS A 14 -61.70 -15.94 5.89
CA LYS A 14 -60.91 -15.73 4.66
C LYS A 14 -60.59 -14.26 4.43
N ARG A 15 -61.58 -13.36 4.59
CA ARG A 15 -61.37 -11.91 4.44
C ARG A 15 -60.39 -11.34 5.46
N SER A 16 -60.45 -11.79 6.72
CA SER A 16 -59.52 -11.37 7.77
C SER A 16 -58.09 -11.86 7.51
N VAL A 17 -57.92 -13.09 7.03
CA VAL A 17 -56.60 -13.63 6.66
C VAL A 17 -56.01 -12.89 5.46
N THR A 18 -56.80 -12.67 4.41
CA THR A 18 -56.34 -11.91 3.24
C THR A 18 -55.95 -10.48 3.63
N ALA A 19 -56.75 -9.81 4.48
CA ALA A 19 -56.42 -8.47 4.96
C ALA A 19 -55.12 -8.44 5.78
N ALA A 20 -54.89 -9.43 6.65
CA ALA A 20 -53.66 -9.55 7.42
C ALA A 20 -52.43 -9.78 6.53
N VAL A 21 -52.54 -10.63 5.51
CA VAL A 21 -51.46 -10.88 4.54
C VAL A 21 -51.17 -9.62 3.72
N VAL A 22 -52.20 -8.91 3.25
CA VAL A 22 -52.02 -7.66 2.51
C VAL A 22 -51.35 -6.60 3.37
N LEU A 23 -51.75 -6.46 4.64
CA LEU A 23 -51.11 -5.53 5.58
C LEU A 23 -49.65 -5.90 5.86
N ALA A 24 -49.33 -7.19 6.00
CA ALA A 24 -47.96 -7.65 6.19
C ALA A 24 -47.08 -7.38 4.96
N VAL A 25 -47.62 -7.61 3.75
CA VAL A 25 -46.92 -7.30 2.49
C VAL A 25 -46.72 -5.78 2.35
N LEU A 26 -47.75 -4.98 2.59
CA LEU A 26 -47.65 -3.52 2.53
C LEU A 26 -46.66 -2.98 3.56
N ALA A 27 -46.66 -3.51 4.79
CA ALA A 27 -45.68 -3.14 5.80
C ALA A 27 -44.25 -3.52 5.38
N GLY A 28 -44.04 -4.71 4.82
CA GLY A 28 -42.75 -5.14 4.28
C GLY A 28 -42.27 -4.27 3.12
N VAL A 29 -43.17 -3.93 2.18
CA VAL A 29 -42.87 -3.02 1.06
C VAL A 29 -42.58 -1.61 1.56
N SER A 30 -43.36 -1.08 2.52
CA SER A 30 -43.11 0.24 3.09
C SER A 30 -41.79 0.32 3.84
N LEU A 31 -41.41 -0.72 4.59
CA LEU A 31 -40.10 -0.81 5.24
C LEU A 31 -38.97 -0.87 4.21
N PHE A 32 -39.11 -1.68 3.16
CA PHE A 32 -38.13 -1.76 2.07
C PHE A 32 -38.00 -0.44 1.31
N VAL A 33 -39.12 0.22 0.99
CA VAL A 33 -39.12 1.52 0.30
C VAL A 33 -38.55 2.62 1.20
N HIS A 34 -38.84 2.59 2.51
CA HIS A 34 -38.28 3.55 3.45
C HIS A 34 -36.76 3.35 3.60
N ASP A 35 -36.32 2.11 3.78
CA ASP A 35 -34.90 1.74 3.84
C ASP A 35 -34.17 2.14 2.55
N TRP A 36 -34.75 1.82 1.38
CA TRP A 36 -34.21 2.22 0.08
C TRP A 36 -34.17 3.75 -0.09
N TYR A 37 -35.21 4.47 0.35
CA TYR A 37 -35.28 5.93 0.23
C TYR A 37 -34.29 6.63 1.17
N VAL A 38 -34.09 6.11 2.39
CA VAL A 38 -33.15 6.65 3.37
C VAL A 38 -31.70 6.42 2.96
N HIS A 39 -31.37 5.23 2.44
CA HIS A 39 -29.99 4.88 2.07
C HIS A 39 -29.64 5.21 0.61
N ARG A 40 -30.58 5.78 -0.18
CA ARG A 40 -30.29 6.21 -1.56
C ARG A 40 -29.28 7.36 -1.60
N ASP A 41 -29.33 8.24 -0.59
CA ASP A 41 -28.42 9.38 -0.47
C ASP A 41 -27.00 8.95 -0.01
N ASP A 42 -26.83 7.71 0.44
CA ASP A 42 -25.55 7.11 0.83
C ASP A 42 -24.81 6.48 -0.37
N LEU A 43 -25.39 6.43 -1.56
CA LEU A 43 -24.75 5.86 -2.76
C LEU A 43 -24.03 6.95 -3.55
N CYS A 44 -22.69 6.91 -3.57
CA CYS A 44 -21.90 7.79 -4.44
C CYS A 44 -21.95 7.30 -5.89
N ALA A 45 -21.82 5.98 -6.09
CA ALA A 45 -21.94 5.30 -7.37
C ALA A 45 -22.24 3.80 -7.15
N GLN A 46 -22.47 3.04 -8.22
CA GLN A 46 -22.58 1.58 -8.09
C GLN A 46 -21.27 0.99 -7.54
N GLY A 47 -21.35 0.27 -6.43
CA GLY A 47 -20.16 -0.29 -5.74
C GLY A 47 -19.40 0.71 -4.88
N VAL A 48 -19.87 1.97 -4.78
CA VAL A 48 -19.25 3.01 -3.96
C VAL A 48 -20.29 3.66 -3.04
N THR A 49 -20.04 3.57 -1.74
CA THR A 49 -20.94 4.04 -0.68
C THR A 49 -20.27 5.16 0.11
N ARG A 50 -21.06 6.18 0.44
CA ARG A 50 -20.68 7.24 1.37
C ARG A 50 -20.75 6.70 2.78
N MET A 51 -19.66 6.80 3.51
CA MET A 51 -19.58 6.48 4.93
C MET A 51 -19.42 7.79 5.70
N GLU A 52 -20.09 7.92 6.83
CA GLU A 52 -20.10 9.18 7.60
C GLU A 52 -19.03 9.22 8.72
N GLU A 53 -18.69 8.07 9.31
CA GLU A 53 -17.83 7.98 10.51
C GLU A 53 -16.65 7.02 10.31
N PRO A 54 -15.40 7.39 10.63
CA PRO A 54 -15.00 8.56 11.42
C PRO A 54 -14.90 9.86 10.61
N ARG A 55 -15.10 9.78 9.30
CA ARG A 55 -15.05 10.92 8.37
C ARG A 55 -16.01 10.65 7.22
N ALA A 56 -16.71 11.69 6.78
CA ALA A 56 -17.56 11.61 5.60
C ALA A 56 -16.73 11.43 4.32
N GLU A 57 -16.76 10.24 3.71
CA GLU A 57 -16.05 9.92 2.48
C GLU A 57 -16.70 8.79 1.67
N CYS A 58 -16.47 8.78 0.35
CA CYS A 58 -16.94 7.70 -0.53
C CYS A 58 -15.90 6.57 -0.58
N VAL A 59 -16.31 5.35 -0.24
CA VAL A 59 -15.45 4.15 -0.21
C VAL A 59 -16.09 3.02 -1.00
N GLY A 60 -15.31 1.97 -1.29
CA GLY A 60 -15.77 0.82 -2.07
C GLY A 60 -14.96 0.64 -3.35
N THR A 61 -15.58 0.08 -4.39
CA THR A 61 -14.88 -0.36 -5.60
C THR A 61 -15.47 0.26 -6.86
N THR A 62 -14.59 0.69 -7.77
CA THR A 62 -14.94 1.25 -9.08
C THR A 62 -14.06 0.61 -10.17
N ASP A 63 -14.55 0.52 -11.39
CA ASP A 63 -13.77 0.13 -12.56
C ASP A 63 -13.11 1.32 -13.28
N GLY A 64 -13.07 2.48 -12.61
CA GLY A 64 -12.54 3.75 -13.12
C GLY A 64 -13.64 4.76 -13.49
N SER A 65 -14.89 4.31 -13.62
CA SER A 65 -16.03 5.18 -13.95
C SER A 65 -16.38 6.19 -12.86
N TYR A 66 -16.21 5.82 -11.58
CA TYR A 66 -16.24 6.77 -10.46
C TYR A 66 -14.82 7.26 -10.12
N VAL A 67 -14.67 8.58 -9.99
CA VAL A 67 -13.41 9.25 -9.65
C VAL A 67 -13.48 9.71 -8.19
N PHE A 68 -12.68 9.08 -7.31
CA PHE A 68 -12.67 9.40 -5.87
C PHE A 68 -12.13 10.79 -5.54
N ALA A 69 -11.20 11.30 -6.35
CA ALA A 69 -10.57 12.62 -6.17
C ALA A 69 -10.12 13.18 -7.53
N GLU A 70 -10.15 14.51 -7.69
CA GLU A 70 -9.89 15.18 -8.97
C GLU A 70 -8.52 14.82 -9.56
N HIS A 71 -7.47 14.75 -8.73
CA HIS A 71 -6.12 14.39 -9.16
C HIS A 71 -6.02 12.97 -9.76
N LEU A 72 -7.04 12.12 -9.59
CA LEU A 72 -7.09 10.76 -10.13
C LEU A 72 -7.85 10.66 -11.45
N ALA A 73 -8.54 11.72 -11.90
CA ALA A 73 -9.41 11.66 -13.08
C ALA A 73 -8.72 11.10 -14.33
N ALA A 74 -7.47 11.52 -14.58
CA ALA A 74 -6.71 11.08 -15.74
C ALA A 74 -6.40 9.57 -15.71
N VAL A 75 -5.99 9.03 -14.56
CA VAL A 75 -5.65 7.61 -14.42
C VAL A 75 -6.90 6.73 -14.34
N SER A 76 -7.93 7.18 -13.62
CA SER A 76 -9.22 6.48 -13.55
C SER A 76 -9.87 6.34 -14.93
N GLY A 77 -9.85 7.40 -15.75
CA GLY A 77 -10.39 7.35 -17.11
C GLY A 77 -9.65 6.38 -18.03
N ARG A 78 -8.32 6.23 -17.87
CA ARG A 78 -7.54 5.23 -18.62
C ARG A 78 -7.81 3.80 -18.15
N ILE A 79 -7.98 3.58 -16.85
CA ILE A 79 -8.39 2.29 -16.28
C ILE A 79 -9.78 1.92 -16.79
N GLU A 80 -10.73 2.86 -16.78
CA GLU A 80 -12.09 2.66 -17.31
C GLU A 80 -12.06 2.29 -18.79
N GLN A 81 -11.27 3.01 -19.60
CA GLN A 81 -11.10 2.69 -21.01
C GLN A 81 -10.54 1.27 -21.22
N ALA A 82 -9.43 0.93 -20.56
CA ALA A 82 -8.83 -0.41 -20.68
C ALA A 82 -9.78 -1.52 -20.21
N ASN A 83 -10.56 -1.27 -19.16
CA ASN A 83 -11.59 -2.20 -18.69
C ASN A 83 -12.71 -2.39 -19.72
N ARG A 84 -13.19 -1.33 -20.35
CA ARG A 84 -14.20 -1.41 -21.42
C ARG A 84 -13.69 -2.21 -22.63
N GLU A 85 -12.43 -2.03 -23.01
CA GLU A 85 -11.81 -2.80 -24.10
C GLU A 85 -11.72 -4.29 -23.75
N VAL A 86 -11.41 -4.63 -22.50
CA VAL A 86 -11.38 -6.03 -22.02
C VAL A 86 -12.77 -6.65 -22.02
N THR A 87 -13.79 -5.94 -21.52
CA THR A 87 -15.15 -6.49 -21.38
C THR A 87 -15.93 -6.52 -22.69
N ALA A 88 -15.61 -5.64 -23.65
CA ALA A 88 -16.22 -5.64 -24.98
C ALA A 88 -15.61 -6.70 -25.93
N GLY A 89 -14.43 -7.23 -25.60
CA GLY A 89 -13.76 -8.26 -26.40
C GLY A 89 -14.27 -9.68 -26.10
N ASP A 90 -14.06 -10.60 -27.04
CA ASP A 90 -14.43 -12.02 -26.90
C ASP A 90 -13.39 -12.86 -26.12
N GLY A 91 -12.35 -12.22 -25.60
CA GLY A 91 -11.24 -12.86 -24.89
C GLY A 91 -11.60 -13.23 -23.45
N LYS A 92 -11.00 -14.31 -22.92
CA LYS A 92 -11.11 -14.62 -21.49
C LYS A 92 -10.44 -13.51 -20.67
N TYR A 93 -11.07 -13.11 -19.57
CA TYR A 93 -10.49 -12.21 -18.60
C TYR A 93 -10.83 -12.62 -17.16
N VAL A 94 -10.09 -12.04 -16.22
CA VAL A 94 -10.32 -12.13 -14.78
C VAL A 94 -10.26 -10.73 -14.18
N THR A 95 -10.81 -10.56 -12.99
CA THR A 95 -10.77 -9.29 -12.27
C THR A 95 -9.66 -9.29 -11.22
N VAL A 96 -8.90 -8.21 -11.17
CA VAL A 96 -7.91 -7.90 -10.12
C VAL A 96 -8.26 -6.54 -9.54
N ALA A 97 -8.20 -6.38 -8.23
CA ALA A 97 -8.38 -5.08 -7.58
C ALA A 97 -7.03 -4.52 -7.12
N TYR A 98 -6.86 -3.20 -7.21
CA TYR A 98 -5.82 -2.46 -6.52
C TYR A 98 -6.47 -1.75 -5.32
N MET A 99 -6.15 -2.20 -4.11
CA MET A 99 -6.75 -1.72 -2.86
C MET A 99 -5.77 -0.85 -2.07
N THR A 100 -6.17 0.38 -1.78
CA THR A 100 -5.42 1.32 -0.95
C THR A 100 -6.37 2.37 -0.33
N SER A 101 -5.84 3.24 0.51
CA SER A 101 -6.53 4.47 0.94
C SER A 101 -6.46 5.49 -0.20
N VAL A 102 -7.49 5.48 -1.06
CA VAL A 102 -7.55 6.33 -2.25
C VAL A 102 -7.95 7.76 -1.86
N THR A 103 -8.86 7.90 -0.90
CA THR A 103 -9.17 9.17 -0.26
C THR A 103 -8.20 9.38 0.90
N VAL A 104 -7.37 10.41 0.77
CA VAL A 104 -6.28 10.72 1.71
C VAL A 104 -6.75 11.79 2.70
N GLY A 105 -6.48 11.56 3.98
CA GLY A 105 -6.66 12.53 5.06
C GLY A 105 -5.32 13.01 5.64
N GLU A 106 -5.36 13.97 6.56
CA GLU A 106 -4.16 14.59 7.15
C GLU A 106 -3.23 13.61 7.90
N ASN A 107 -3.78 12.48 8.35
CA ASN A 107 -3.06 11.48 9.13
C ASN A 107 -2.61 10.27 8.30
N ASP A 108 -2.86 10.27 6.98
CA ASP A 108 -2.42 9.18 6.11
C ASP A 108 -0.92 9.25 5.85
N SER A 109 -0.30 8.07 5.71
CA SER A 109 1.13 7.96 5.42
C SER A 109 1.46 8.30 3.97
N ASN A 110 0.56 8.03 3.02
CA ASN A 110 0.80 8.32 1.61
C ASN A 110 0.10 9.64 1.22
N PRO A 111 0.81 10.61 0.62
CA PRO A 111 0.17 11.78 0.03
C PRO A 111 -0.65 11.43 -1.22
N GLU A 112 -1.53 12.34 -1.63
CA GLU A 112 -2.36 12.19 -2.84
C GLU A 112 -1.55 11.86 -4.11
N GLU A 113 -0.35 12.43 -4.23
CA GLU A 113 0.58 12.15 -5.33
C GLU A 113 1.05 10.70 -5.36
N SER A 114 1.39 10.11 -4.20
CA SER A 114 1.78 8.71 -4.12
C SER A 114 0.62 7.78 -4.53
N VAL A 115 -0.61 8.06 -4.08
CA VAL A 115 -1.81 7.30 -4.52
C VAL A 115 -2.02 7.42 -6.03
N ARG A 116 -1.81 8.60 -6.61
CA ARG A 116 -1.89 8.80 -8.06
C ARG A 116 -0.84 7.95 -8.79
N HIS A 117 0.42 7.98 -8.33
CA HIS A 117 1.51 7.19 -8.89
C HIS A 117 1.25 5.68 -8.79
N GLU A 118 0.73 5.20 -7.65
CA GLU A 118 0.31 3.82 -7.46
C GLU A 118 -0.68 3.37 -8.56
N LEU A 119 -1.76 4.13 -8.77
CA LEU A 119 -2.75 3.79 -9.79
C LEU A 119 -2.20 3.86 -11.22
N GLN A 120 -1.29 4.80 -11.51
CA GLN A 120 -0.64 4.91 -12.82
C GLN A 120 0.25 3.69 -13.09
N GLY A 121 0.99 3.22 -12.08
CA GLY A 121 1.77 1.99 -12.12
C GLY A 121 0.91 0.74 -12.31
N ALA A 122 -0.19 0.65 -11.56
CA ALA A 122 -1.15 -0.45 -11.68
C ALA A 122 -1.76 -0.53 -13.09
N HIS A 123 -2.15 0.61 -13.67
CA HIS A 123 -2.64 0.68 -15.04
C HIS A 123 -1.58 0.28 -16.08
N LEU A 124 -0.33 0.72 -15.92
CA LEU A 124 0.76 0.30 -16.80
C LEU A 124 0.95 -1.23 -16.79
N ALA A 125 0.87 -1.86 -15.62
CA ALA A 125 0.94 -3.32 -15.51
C ALA A 125 -0.25 -4.00 -16.20
N GLN A 126 -1.47 -3.47 -16.00
CA GLN A 126 -2.67 -3.94 -16.69
C GLN A 126 -2.47 -3.93 -18.20
N GLN A 127 -2.06 -2.80 -18.77
CA GLN A 127 -1.86 -2.68 -20.22
C GLN A 127 -0.79 -3.66 -20.72
N ARG A 128 0.39 -3.69 -20.09
CA ARG A 128 1.50 -4.55 -20.51
C ARG A 128 1.14 -6.03 -20.53
N HIS A 129 0.39 -6.49 -19.51
CA HIS A 129 -0.12 -7.85 -19.48
C HIS A 129 -1.18 -8.07 -20.58
N ASN A 130 -2.13 -7.14 -20.70
CA ASN A 130 -3.24 -7.22 -21.64
C ASN A 130 -2.82 -7.11 -23.10
N GLU A 131 -1.63 -6.63 -23.43
CA GLU A 131 -1.12 -6.66 -24.81
C GLU A 131 -0.70 -8.07 -25.24
N ARG A 132 -0.24 -8.92 -24.30
CA ARG A 132 0.53 -10.13 -24.63
C ARG A 132 -0.09 -11.44 -24.15
N PHE A 133 -0.87 -11.39 -23.07
CA PHE A 133 -1.29 -12.59 -22.36
C PHE A 133 -2.80 -12.70 -22.23
N THR A 134 -3.25 -13.91 -21.95
CA THR A 134 -4.62 -14.24 -21.57
C THR A 134 -4.60 -15.13 -20.31
N PRO A 135 -5.62 -15.07 -19.45
CA PRO A 135 -6.75 -14.13 -19.48
C PRO A 135 -6.28 -12.68 -19.33
N LYS A 136 -7.01 -11.75 -19.95
CA LYS A 136 -6.82 -10.31 -19.74
C LYS A 136 -7.23 -9.95 -18.30
N ILE A 137 -6.78 -8.79 -17.84
CA ILE A 137 -7.07 -8.25 -16.52
C ILE A 137 -8.03 -7.08 -16.66
N ARG A 138 -9.18 -7.20 -15.99
CA ARG A 138 -10.02 -6.06 -15.61
C ARG A 138 -9.54 -5.57 -14.25
N LEU A 139 -9.10 -4.31 -14.18
CA LEU A 139 -8.52 -3.71 -12.98
C LEU A 139 -9.56 -2.86 -12.24
N LEU A 140 -9.88 -3.18 -10.99
CA LEU A 140 -10.72 -2.35 -10.13
C LEU A 140 -9.86 -1.47 -9.21
N ILE A 141 -10.32 -0.26 -8.93
CA ILE A 141 -9.79 0.60 -7.88
C ILE A 141 -10.65 0.35 -6.63
N ALA A 142 -10.04 -0.02 -5.51
CA ALA A 142 -10.71 -0.31 -4.26
C ALA A 142 -10.25 0.67 -3.17
N ASN A 143 -11.12 1.59 -2.78
CA ASN A 143 -10.85 2.59 -1.74
C ASN A 143 -11.29 2.08 -0.37
N THR A 144 -10.37 2.04 0.59
CA THR A 144 -10.67 1.70 2.00
C THR A 144 -10.97 2.89 2.89
N GLY A 145 -10.98 4.11 2.34
CA GLY A 145 -11.05 5.35 3.08
C GLY A 145 -9.73 5.74 3.72
N SER A 146 -9.67 6.95 4.28
CA SER A 146 -8.50 7.48 4.98
C SER A 146 -8.12 6.60 6.18
N GLY A 147 -6.82 6.33 6.34
CA GLY A 147 -6.27 5.43 7.37
C GLY A 147 -6.84 4.02 7.33
N SER A 148 -7.36 3.61 6.16
CA SER A 148 -8.13 2.39 5.91
C SER A 148 -9.28 2.18 6.90
N ALA A 149 -9.91 3.28 7.37
CA ALA A 149 -10.95 3.25 8.39
C ALA A 149 -12.14 2.36 8.02
N HIS A 150 -12.45 2.25 6.72
CA HIS A 150 -13.59 1.50 6.18
C HIS A 150 -13.19 0.19 5.50
N TRP A 151 -12.00 -0.35 5.79
CA TRP A 151 -11.47 -1.54 5.13
C TRP A 151 -12.46 -2.71 5.09
N ARG A 152 -13.27 -2.93 6.15
CA ARG A 152 -14.24 -4.03 6.21
C ARG A 152 -15.28 -3.93 5.11
N HIS A 153 -15.83 -2.74 4.87
CA HIS A 153 -16.84 -2.51 3.85
C HIS A 153 -16.28 -2.84 2.46
N THR A 154 -15.12 -2.29 2.13
CA THR A 154 -14.48 -2.51 0.83
C THR A 154 -14.05 -3.96 0.64
N VAL A 155 -13.49 -4.61 1.67
CA VAL A 155 -13.11 -6.03 1.62
C VAL A 155 -14.32 -6.94 1.46
N ASP A 156 -15.43 -6.67 2.15
CA ASP A 156 -16.66 -7.46 2.02
C ASP A 156 -17.25 -7.34 0.60
N GLY A 157 -17.21 -6.14 0.02
CA GLY A 157 -17.57 -5.91 -1.38
C GLY A 157 -16.68 -6.72 -2.34
N LEU A 158 -15.36 -6.69 -2.14
CA LEU A 158 -14.40 -7.47 -2.95
C LEU A 158 -14.64 -8.98 -2.83
N ILE A 159 -14.87 -9.50 -1.62
CA ILE A 159 -15.16 -10.93 -1.40
C ILE A 159 -16.42 -11.35 -2.16
N GLY A 160 -17.45 -10.49 -2.22
CA GLY A 160 -18.66 -10.72 -2.99
C GLY A 160 -18.43 -10.92 -4.50
N LEU A 161 -17.33 -10.40 -5.05
CA LEU A 161 -16.99 -10.51 -6.48
C LEU A 161 -16.25 -11.81 -6.85
N ARG A 162 -15.84 -12.64 -5.89
CA ARG A 162 -14.98 -13.81 -6.15
C ARG A 162 -15.66 -14.92 -6.95
N ASP A 163 -16.98 -15.08 -6.80
CA ASP A 163 -17.76 -16.20 -7.35
C ASP A 163 -18.56 -15.82 -8.62
N GLY A 164 -18.53 -14.55 -9.02
CA GLY A 164 -19.24 -14.02 -10.20
C GLY A 164 -18.74 -14.57 -11.54
N GLY A 165 -19.46 -14.31 -12.65
CA GLY A 165 -19.06 -14.76 -13.99
C GLY A 165 -17.67 -14.28 -14.42
N GLU A 166 -17.25 -13.15 -13.88
CA GLU A 166 -15.93 -12.52 -14.02
C GLU A 166 -15.27 -12.49 -12.64
N PRO A 167 -14.70 -13.61 -12.17
CA PRO A 167 -14.29 -13.71 -10.77
C PRO A 167 -13.17 -12.72 -10.45
N LEU A 168 -13.29 -12.04 -9.31
CA LEU A 168 -12.16 -11.42 -8.64
C LEU A 168 -11.21 -12.52 -8.18
N VAL A 169 -9.98 -12.53 -8.70
CA VAL A 169 -8.99 -13.58 -8.38
C VAL A 169 -7.86 -13.06 -7.52
N ALA A 170 -7.59 -11.75 -7.53
CA ALA A 170 -6.52 -11.18 -6.72
C ALA A 170 -6.86 -9.77 -6.22
N VAL A 171 -6.36 -9.45 -5.05
CA VAL A 171 -6.29 -8.08 -4.52
C VAL A 171 -4.82 -7.71 -4.37
N THR A 172 -4.45 -6.64 -5.04
CA THR A 172 -3.12 -6.03 -5.06
C THR A 172 -3.20 -4.66 -4.40
N GLY A 173 -2.09 -3.93 -4.32
CA GLY A 173 -2.01 -2.78 -3.42
C GLY A 173 -1.71 -3.31 -2.03
N LEU A 174 -2.47 -2.93 -1.00
CA LEU A 174 -2.21 -3.31 0.39
C LEU A 174 -0.94 -2.64 0.93
N GLY A 175 -1.16 -1.76 1.90
CA GLY A 175 -0.19 -0.82 2.44
C GLY A 175 -0.93 0.43 2.90
N PRO A 176 -0.40 1.21 3.86
CA PRO A 176 0.84 0.96 4.61
C PRO A 176 0.72 -0.18 5.63
N SER A 177 1.86 -0.62 6.22
CA SER A 177 1.91 -1.66 7.25
C SER A 177 1.26 -1.22 8.57
N THR A 178 -0.06 -1.40 8.67
CA THR A 178 -0.89 -1.10 9.85
C THR A 178 -1.72 -2.32 10.25
N ASP A 179 -2.24 -2.34 11.47
CA ASP A 179 -3.14 -3.41 11.93
C ASP A 179 -4.41 -3.53 11.08
N ARG A 180 -4.97 -2.40 10.61
CA ARG A 180 -6.16 -2.39 9.76
C ARG A 180 -5.88 -3.06 8.42
N ASN A 181 -4.76 -2.73 7.78
CA ASN A 181 -4.37 -3.34 6.51
C ASN A 181 -3.97 -4.80 6.67
N LEU A 182 -3.31 -5.18 7.77
CA LEU A 182 -3.03 -6.58 8.09
C LEU A 182 -4.32 -7.38 8.32
N ALA A 183 -5.32 -6.81 8.99
CA ALA A 183 -6.63 -7.44 9.17
C ALA A 183 -7.39 -7.59 7.85
N ALA A 184 -7.34 -6.58 6.98
CA ALA A 184 -7.90 -6.62 5.64
C ALA A 184 -7.24 -7.72 4.78
N LEU A 185 -5.91 -7.77 4.78
CA LEU A 185 -5.12 -8.79 4.11
C LEU A 185 -5.49 -10.21 4.58
N ARG A 186 -5.54 -10.44 5.90
CA ARG A 186 -5.93 -11.74 6.47
C ARG A 186 -7.34 -12.15 6.03
N ARG A 187 -8.31 -11.23 6.11
CA ARG A 187 -9.70 -11.51 5.70
C ARG A 187 -9.81 -11.88 4.21
N LEU A 188 -9.04 -11.21 3.34
CA LEU A 188 -8.99 -11.53 1.91
C LEU A 188 -8.38 -12.91 1.65
N SER A 189 -7.26 -13.22 2.31
CA SER A 189 -6.60 -14.54 2.23
C SER A 189 -7.50 -15.67 2.73
N ASP A 190 -8.15 -15.49 3.90
CA ASP A 190 -9.12 -16.44 4.46
C ASP A 190 -10.30 -16.70 3.52
N ALA A 191 -10.73 -15.66 2.80
CA ALA A 191 -11.78 -15.75 1.78
C ALA A 191 -11.34 -16.45 0.48
N GLY A 192 -10.06 -16.84 0.36
CA GLY A 192 -9.49 -17.56 -0.77
C GLY A 192 -9.12 -16.67 -1.96
N LEU A 193 -8.96 -15.35 -1.76
CA LEU A 193 -8.42 -14.43 -2.76
C LEU A 193 -6.89 -14.44 -2.68
N ALA A 194 -6.22 -14.39 -3.83
CA ALA A 194 -4.77 -14.16 -3.84
C ALA A 194 -4.49 -12.70 -3.47
N THR A 195 -3.42 -12.46 -2.73
CA THR A 195 -3.04 -11.11 -2.29
C THR A 195 -1.60 -10.81 -2.62
N VAL A 196 -1.34 -9.61 -3.14
CA VAL A 196 0.01 -9.13 -3.47
C VAL A 196 0.22 -7.75 -2.86
N ALA A 197 0.96 -7.68 -1.75
CA ALA A 197 1.23 -6.41 -1.08
C ALA A 197 2.28 -5.59 -1.83
N SER A 198 1.96 -4.32 -2.14
CA SER A 198 2.86 -3.39 -2.85
C SER A 198 3.87 -2.74 -1.90
N THR A 199 3.45 -2.33 -0.70
CA THR A 199 4.28 -1.50 0.22
C THR A 199 4.23 -1.96 1.68
N MET A 200 3.77 -3.20 1.96
CA MET A 200 3.81 -3.75 3.33
C MET A 200 5.20 -4.32 3.68
N THR A 201 6.06 -3.47 4.21
CA THR A 201 7.45 -3.78 4.58
C THR A 201 7.61 -4.38 5.98
N ALA A 202 6.63 -4.21 6.88
CA ALA A 202 6.74 -4.69 8.27
C ALA A 202 7.09 -6.18 8.36
N THR A 203 7.99 -6.51 9.28
CA THR A 203 8.42 -7.90 9.48
C THR A 203 7.30 -8.69 10.18
N GLY A 204 7.22 -10.00 9.93
CA GLY A 204 6.18 -10.86 10.53
C GLY A 204 4.85 -10.88 9.77
N ILE A 205 4.73 -10.14 8.66
CA ILE A 205 3.62 -10.26 7.70
C ILE A 205 4.00 -11.32 6.67
N GLY A 206 3.57 -12.56 6.89
CA GLY A 206 3.86 -13.70 6.00
C GLY A 206 3.16 -14.98 6.44
N GLY A 207 3.39 -16.06 5.69
CA GLY A 207 2.84 -17.40 5.98
C GLY A 207 1.34 -17.55 5.74
N MET A 208 0.72 -16.60 5.03
CA MET A 208 -0.70 -16.63 4.67
C MET A 208 -0.90 -17.31 3.32
N GLU A 209 -1.96 -18.11 3.18
CA GLU A 209 -2.25 -18.82 1.92
C GLU A 209 -2.52 -17.81 0.80
N GLY A 210 -1.79 -17.95 -0.31
CA GLY A 210 -1.97 -17.11 -1.49
C GLY A 210 -1.55 -15.65 -1.30
N PHE A 211 -0.75 -15.36 -0.28
CA PHE A 211 -0.12 -14.05 -0.07
C PHE A 211 1.31 -14.02 -0.56
N VAL A 212 1.69 -12.92 -1.21
CA VAL A 212 3.08 -12.49 -1.36
C VAL A 212 3.21 -10.99 -1.20
N ARG A 213 4.42 -10.49 -0.95
CA ARG A 213 4.75 -9.06 -1.04
C ARG A 213 5.87 -8.82 -2.04
N VAL A 214 5.77 -7.75 -2.80
CA VAL A 214 6.80 -7.35 -3.77
C VAL A 214 7.83 -6.38 -3.18
N ALA A 215 7.49 -5.73 -2.06
CA ALA A 215 8.39 -4.89 -1.28
C ALA A 215 9.45 -5.72 -0.53
N PRO A 216 10.65 -5.15 -0.27
CA PRO A 216 11.57 -5.70 0.71
C PRO A 216 10.94 -5.73 2.11
N THR A 217 11.53 -6.52 3.00
CA THR A 217 11.16 -6.51 4.41
C THR A 217 11.90 -5.38 5.15
N ASN A 218 11.37 -4.93 6.28
CA ASN A 218 12.06 -3.99 7.17
C ASN A 218 13.43 -4.53 7.63
N VAL A 219 13.57 -5.86 7.74
CA VAL A 219 14.86 -6.50 8.01
C VAL A 219 15.83 -6.32 6.86
N ASP A 220 15.36 -6.47 5.63
CA ASP A 220 16.18 -6.27 4.42
C ASP A 220 16.58 -4.82 4.24
N GLU A 221 15.66 -3.89 4.48
CA GLU A 221 15.94 -2.46 4.52
C GLU A 221 17.00 -2.12 5.59
N ALA A 222 16.80 -2.56 6.83
CA ALA A 222 17.75 -2.32 7.91
C ALA A 222 19.15 -2.90 7.61
N ARG A 223 19.23 -4.11 7.04
CA ARG A 223 20.49 -4.72 6.59
C ARG A 223 21.19 -3.90 5.53
N VAL A 224 20.46 -3.45 4.52
CA VAL A 224 21.01 -2.65 3.42
C VAL A 224 21.45 -1.28 3.91
N ALA A 225 20.66 -0.63 4.76
CA ALA A 225 21.00 0.62 5.42
C ALA A 225 22.29 0.47 6.25
N ALA A 226 22.36 -0.54 7.13
CA ALA A 226 23.53 -0.81 7.94
C ALA A 226 24.76 -1.10 7.08
N ARG A 227 24.64 -1.91 6.03
CA ARG A 227 25.73 -2.20 5.10
C ARG A 227 26.26 -0.93 4.42
N TYR A 228 25.38 -0.06 3.97
CA TYR A 228 25.77 1.22 3.39
C TYR A 228 26.54 2.10 4.40
N LEU A 229 26.04 2.23 5.64
CA LEU A 229 26.72 2.99 6.68
C LEU A 229 28.11 2.42 6.99
N ARG A 230 28.24 1.09 7.08
CA ARG A 230 29.51 0.38 7.27
C ARG A 230 30.50 0.65 6.12
N GLN A 231 30.05 0.63 4.87
CA GLN A 231 30.86 0.98 3.69
C GLN A 231 31.33 2.44 3.70
N LYS A 232 30.53 3.34 4.29
CA LYS A 232 30.90 4.74 4.53
C LYS A 232 31.75 4.94 5.78
N LYS A 233 32.12 3.86 6.48
CA LYS A 233 32.91 3.87 7.72
C LYS A 233 32.24 4.61 8.88
N ILE A 234 30.90 4.73 8.85
CA ILE A 234 30.10 5.23 9.97
C ILE A 234 30.07 4.12 11.02
N ARG A 235 30.62 4.37 12.21
CA ARG A 235 30.79 3.37 13.27
C ARG A 235 29.75 3.49 14.37
N THR A 236 29.31 4.72 14.65
CA THR A 236 28.41 5.02 15.75
C THR A 236 27.05 5.44 15.24
N ALA A 237 26.00 4.83 15.78
CA ALA A 237 24.63 5.20 15.46
C ALA A 237 23.78 5.43 16.71
N MET A 238 22.66 6.10 16.53
CA MET A 238 21.59 6.20 17.52
C MET A 238 20.26 5.96 16.83
N VAL A 239 19.34 5.26 17.50
CA VAL A 239 18.01 4.97 16.92
C VAL A 239 16.98 5.89 17.56
N VAL A 240 16.12 6.49 16.74
CA VAL A 240 14.89 7.17 17.14
C VAL A 240 13.73 6.42 16.50
N GLN A 241 12.82 5.89 17.30
CA GLN A 241 11.75 4.99 16.86
C GLN A 241 10.37 5.49 17.28
N ASP A 242 9.41 5.40 16.38
CA ASP A 242 7.99 5.57 16.69
C ASP A 242 7.43 4.30 17.34
N VAL A 243 6.73 4.45 18.46
CA VAL A 243 6.12 3.35 19.23
C VAL A 243 4.59 3.40 19.26
N ALA A 244 3.97 4.23 18.41
CA ALA A 244 2.51 4.30 18.33
C ALA A 244 1.86 2.94 18.08
N GLU A 245 0.77 2.68 18.82
CA GLU A 245 0.02 1.43 18.71
C GLU A 245 -0.49 1.22 17.27
N GLY A 246 -0.29 0.01 16.73
CA GLY A 246 -0.70 -0.37 15.38
C GLY A 246 0.22 0.12 14.24
N ASN A 247 1.33 0.80 14.55
CA ASN A 247 2.37 1.14 13.56
C ASN A 247 3.42 0.02 13.38
N LEU A 248 3.00 -1.09 12.76
CA LEU A 248 3.85 -2.28 12.54
C LEU A 248 5.14 -1.99 11.76
N TYR A 249 5.13 -0.95 10.91
CA TYR A 249 6.30 -0.50 10.17
C TYR A 249 7.42 -0.02 11.11
N ALA A 250 7.14 1.03 11.90
CA ALA A 250 8.17 1.64 12.72
C ALA A 250 8.71 0.68 13.79
N ASP A 251 7.80 -0.12 14.36
CA ASP A 251 8.13 -1.11 15.38
C ASP A 251 9.21 -2.10 14.90
N THR A 252 8.92 -2.80 13.79
CA THR A 252 9.82 -3.81 13.26
C THR A 252 11.07 -3.24 12.58
N LEU A 253 11.02 -2.00 12.10
CA LEU A 253 12.16 -1.32 11.47
C LEU A 253 13.23 -0.93 12.50
N GLY A 254 12.81 -0.37 13.64
CA GLY A 254 13.73 0.03 14.72
C GLY A 254 14.41 -1.18 15.38
N ASP A 255 13.66 -2.27 15.58
CA ASP A 255 14.19 -3.56 16.03
C ASP A 255 15.24 -4.12 15.04
N ALA A 256 14.91 -4.14 13.75
CA ALA A 256 15.77 -4.70 12.72
C ALA A 256 17.12 -3.95 12.62
N PHE A 257 17.10 -2.62 12.64
CA PHE A 257 18.36 -1.86 12.59
C PHE A 257 19.20 -2.01 13.86
N THR A 258 18.56 -2.13 15.02
CA THR A 258 19.26 -2.36 16.30
C THR A 258 19.97 -3.71 16.32
N ALA A 259 19.46 -4.72 15.61
CA ALA A 259 20.16 -5.99 15.44
C ALA A 259 21.46 -5.83 14.60
N GLU A 260 21.49 -4.87 13.67
CA GLU A 260 22.67 -4.58 12.84
C GLU A 260 23.70 -3.68 13.55
N PHE A 261 23.26 -2.81 14.45
CA PHE A 261 24.13 -2.00 15.30
C PHE A 261 23.90 -2.37 16.77
N PRO A 262 24.55 -3.42 17.30
CA PRO A 262 24.37 -3.80 18.69
C PRO A 262 25.04 -2.82 19.65
N ARG A 263 24.47 -2.66 20.84
CA ARG A 263 25.10 -1.95 21.98
C ARG A 263 26.41 -2.66 22.38
N GLY A 264 27.51 -1.90 22.48
CA GLY A 264 28.82 -2.46 22.85
C GLY A 264 29.49 -3.28 21.75
N GLY A 265 29.09 -3.09 20.49
CA GLY A 265 29.77 -3.68 19.33
C GLY A 265 31.18 -3.12 19.16
N LYS A 266 32.14 -3.97 18.77
CA LYS A 266 33.57 -3.57 18.69
C LYS A 266 33.91 -2.69 17.49
N GLU A 267 33.17 -2.84 16.40
CA GLU A 267 33.44 -2.15 15.13
C GLU A 267 32.35 -1.14 14.77
N TYR A 268 31.10 -1.49 15.09
CA TYR A 268 29.90 -0.69 14.88
C TYR A 268 29.01 -0.81 16.11
N GLU A 269 28.47 0.29 16.64
CA GLU A 269 27.64 0.25 17.86
C GLU A 269 26.61 1.37 17.96
N LEU A 270 25.60 1.15 18.81
CA LEU A 270 24.72 2.20 19.29
C LEU A 270 25.33 2.91 20.50
N VAL A 271 25.46 4.23 20.41
CA VAL A 271 26.02 5.08 21.48
C VAL A 271 25.04 5.33 22.63
N ALA A 272 23.76 5.01 22.44
CA ALA A 272 22.68 5.22 23.39
C ALA A 272 21.66 4.07 23.30
N GLU A 273 20.77 3.98 24.28
CA GLU A 273 19.60 3.12 24.14
C GLU A 273 18.73 3.73 23.06
N ARG A 274 17.95 2.86 22.38
CA ARG A 274 16.95 3.33 21.44
C ARG A 274 16.09 4.39 22.10
N LYS A 275 15.92 5.51 21.41
CA LYS A 275 14.99 6.55 21.82
C LYS A 275 13.67 6.34 21.14
N GLN A 276 12.62 6.71 21.85
CA GLN A 276 11.25 6.46 21.44
C GLN A 276 10.46 7.76 21.50
N PHE A 277 9.54 7.92 20.55
CA PHE A 277 8.46 8.90 20.57
C PHE A 277 7.16 8.18 20.21
N ASP A 278 6.02 8.69 20.66
CA ASP A 278 4.72 8.07 20.38
C ASP A 278 3.88 8.98 19.48
N SER A 279 3.81 8.65 18.19
CA SER A 279 3.05 9.46 17.23
C SER A 279 1.54 9.48 17.45
N SER A 280 0.98 8.58 18.28
CA SER A 280 -0.44 8.60 18.62
C SER A 280 -0.82 9.73 19.57
N LEU A 281 0.17 10.33 20.25
CA LEU A 281 -0.02 11.42 21.22
C LEU A 281 0.08 12.77 20.52
N GLU A 282 -0.98 13.20 19.83
CA GLU A 282 -1.02 14.39 18.95
C GLU A 282 -0.41 15.67 19.55
N ASP A 283 -0.57 15.85 20.87
CA ASP A 283 -0.11 17.03 21.61
C ASP A 283 1.35 16.96 22.09
N SER A 284 1.97 15.76 22.14
CA SER A 284 3.30 15.58 22.75
C SER A 284 4.40 15.18 21.78
N TRP A 285 4.09 14.40 20.73
CA TRP A 285 5.12 13.78 19.89
C TRP A 285 6.06 14.80 19.24
N ARG A 286 5.56 16.00 18.89
CA ARG A 286 6.40 17.08 18.34
C ARG A 286 7.44 17.58 19.35
N ASN A 287 7.03 17.73 20.61
CA ASN A 287 7.92 18.12 21.69
C ASN A 287 8.91 17.00 22.04
N GLU A 288 8.49 15.73 21.97
CA GLU A 288 9.37 14.57 22.11
C GLU A 288 10.47 14.60 21.05
N LEU A 289 10.12 14.76 19.76
CA LEU A 289 11.11 14.87 18.68
C LEU A 289 12.08 16.05 18.89
N GLN A 290 11.60 17.19 19.38
CA GLN A 290 12.48 18.33 19.72
C GLN A 290 13.49 17.98 20.82
N ILE A 291 13.06 17.29 21.86
CA ILE A 291 13.95 16.83 22.95
C ILE A 291 14.94 15.79 22.40
N LEU A 292 14.48 14.85 21.59
CA LEU A 292 15.31 13.78 21.02
C LEU A 292 16.38 14.32 20.08
N SER A 293 16.06 15.30 19.23
CA SER A 293 17.03 15.98 18.36
C SER A 293 18.15 16.64 19.17
N ASN A 294 17.82 17.26 20.31
CA ASN A 294 18.82 17.81 21.23
C ASN A 294 19.64 16.73 21.96
N GLN A 295 19.08 15.53 22.19
CA GLN A 295 19.84 14.43 22.77
C GLN A 295 20.98 13.94 21.87
N LEU A 296 20.83 14.05 20.54
CA LEU A 296 21.91 13.73 19.60
C LEU A 296 23.16 14.58 19.85
N CYS A 297 22.99 15.82 20.28
CA CYS A 297 24.09 16.72 20.62
C CYS A 297 24.86 16.30 21.90
N PHE A 298 24.30 15.45 22.75
CA PHE A 298 25.04 14.91 23.90
C PHE A 298 25.78 13.62 23.57
N HIS A 299 25.20 12.79 22.70
CA HIS A 299 25.74 11.48 22.36
C HIS A 299 26.71 11.48 21.18
N ARG A 300 26.62 12.48 20.28
CA ARG A 300 27.47 12.63 19.09
C ARG A 300 27.55 11.36 18.21
N PRO A 301 26.44 10.71 17.85
CA PRO A 301 26.51 9.61 16.89
C PRO A 301 26.90 10.14 15.50
N GLU A 302 27.63 9.36 14.72
CA GLU A 302 27.91 9.67 13.31
C GLU A 302 26.65 9.56 12.43
N ALA A 303 25.72 8.66 12.81
CA ALA A 303 24.42 8.54 12.16
C ALA A 303 23.26 8.43 13.16
N VAL A 304 22.09 8.95 12.78
CA VAL A 304 20.82 8.64 13.43
C VAL A 304 20.00 7.78 12.49
N TYR A 305 19.53 6.64 12.99
CA TYR A 305 18.56 5.82 12.29
C TYR A 305 17.16 6.18 12.77
N PHE A 306 16.37 6.79 11.90
CA PHE A 306 15.00 7.18 12.19
C PHE A 306 14.04 6.08 11.71
N ALA A 307 13.41 5.39 12.66
CA ALA A 307 12.41 4.37 12.42
C ALA A 307 11.02 4.96 12.68
N GLY A 308 10.53 5.74 11.73
CA GLY A 308 9.22 6.40 11.81
C GLY A 308 8.68 6.75 10.41
N ARG A 309 7.41 7.17 10.35
CA ARG A 309 6.71 7.54 9.10
C ARG A 309 7.19 8.89 8.55
N GLY A 310 6.99 9.13 7.25
CA GLY A 310 7.47 10.33 6.57
C GLY A 310 6.98 11.62 7.22
N ARG A 311 5.72 11.68 7.66
CA ARG A 311 5.18 12.82 8.42
C ARG A 311 5.99 13.15 9.67
N HIS A 312 6.40 12.14 10.44
CA HIS A 312 7.16 12.36 11.67
C HIS A 312 8.63 12.68 11.37
N LEU A 313 9.17 12.10 10.30
CA LEU A 313 10.49 12.42 9.79
C LEU A 313 10.61 13.91 9.42
N THR A 314 9.57 14.49 8.80
CA THR A 314 9.60 15.92 8.44
C THR A 314 9.83 16.82 9.66
N HIS A 315 9.09 16.58 10.74
CA HIS A 315 9.23 17.30 11.99
C HIS A 315 10.53 16.99 12.74
N PHE A 316 11.02 15.76 12.65
CA PHE A 316 12.31 15.39 13.23
C PHE A 316 13.46 16.14 12.54
N LEU A 317 13.42 16.28 11.21
CA LEU A 317 14.41 17.05 10.45
C LEU A 317 14.34 18.55 10.78
N ASP A 318 13.15 19.11 10.93
CA ASP A 318 12.96 20.50 11.38
C ASP A 318 13.59 20.72 12.77
N ALA A 319 13.27 19.84 13.72
CA ALA A 319 13.83 19.87 15.06
C ALA A 319 15.36 19.71 15.06
N LEU A 320 15.88 18.83 14.20
CA LEU A 320 17.31 18.57 14.08
C LEU A 320 18.04 19.76 13.45
N ALA A 321 17.43 20.46 12.50
CA ALA A 321 18.00 21.65 11.90
C ALA A 321 18.14 22.81 12.90
N GLU A 322 17.28 22.85 13.93
CA GLU A 322 17.26 23.86 15.00
C GLU A 322 17.98 23.42 16.29
N ARG A 323 18.68 22.28 16.26
CA ARG A 323 19.45 21.77 17.40
C ARG A 323 20.50 22.80 17.89
N PHE A 324 20.92 22.71 19.15
CA PHE A 324 21.91 23.65 19.69
C PHE A 324 23.36 23.43 19.21
N CYS A 325 23.69 22.23 18.71
CA CYS A 325 25.01 21.89 18.16
C CYS A 325 25.03 21.97 16.62
N THR A 326 24.70 23.14 16.06
CA THR A 326 24.63 23.35 14.60
C THR A 326 25.97 23.21 13.89
N GLU A 327 27.08 23.24 14.62
CA GLU A 327 28.43 23.09 14.10
C GLU A 327 28.84 21.64 13.82
N TRP A 328 28.01 20.64 14.16
CA TRP A 328 28.29 19.22 13.85
C TRP A 328 27.36 18.68 12.78
N ASP A 329 27.91 17.95 11.82
CA ASP A 329 27.13 17.30 10.78
C ASP A 329 26.47 16.01 11.29
N PHE A 330 25.27 15.72 10.79
CA PHE A 330 24.56 14.46 11.07
C PHE A 330 24.16 13.74 9.79
N THR A 331 24.34 12.42 9.77
CA THR A 331 23.74 11.55 8.76
C THR A 331 22.45 10.97 9.33
N VAL A 332 21.31 11.32 8.75
CA VAL A 332 20.03 10.64 9.00
C VAL A 332 19.91 9.49 8.00
N MET A 333 19.66 8.29 8.50
CA MET A 333 19.28 7.11 7.72
C MET A 333 17.87 6.69 8.14
N THR A 334 16.99 6.35 7.19
CA THR A 334 15.60 5.95 7.47
C THR A 334 15.14 4.85 6.50
N GLY A 335 13.96 4.28 6.76
CA GLY A 335 13.27 3.36 5.84
C GLY A 335 12.55 4.08 4.69
N ASP A 336 11.70 3.34 3.98
CA ASP A 336 11.09 3.73 2.71
C ASP A 336 10.02 4.85 2.77
N ASP A 337 9.47 5.12 3.95
CA ASP A 337 8.40 6.09 4.14
C ASP A 337 8.93 7.54 4.22
N THR A 338 9.26 8.13 3.07
CA THR A 338 9.82 9.49 2.97
C THR A 338 9.01 10.43 2.06
N THR A 339 7.88 10.00 1.52
CA THR A 339 7.10 10.70 0.48
C THR A 339 6.42 11.99 0.96
N ASN A 340 6.36 12.22 2.27
CA ASN A 340 5.78 13.43 2.88
C ASN A 340 6.76 14.61 2.98
N LEU A 341 8.04 14.42 2.66
CA LEU A 341 9.04 15.47 2.79
C LEU A 341 8.88 16.57 1.75
N THR A 342 9.02 17.82 2.20
CA THR A 342 8.99 18.99 1.33
C THR A 342 10.41 19.50 1.04
N ASP A 343 10.58 20.17 -0.11
CA ASP A 343 11.84 20.81 -0.50
C ASP A 343 12.36 21.75 0.60
N ASP A 344 11.48 22.52 1.24
CA ASP A 344 11.87 23.46 2.30
C ASP A 344 12.50 22.78 3.51
N GLN A 345 11.91 21.67 3.96
CA GLN A 345 12.41 20.92 5.11
C GLN A 345 13.75 20.26 4.80
N VAL A 346 13.89 19.68 3.61
CA VAL A 346 15.15 19.07 3.19
C VAL A 346 16.24 20.12 2.99
N ARG A 347 15.93 21.29 2.41
CA ARG A 347 16.86 22.42 2.34
C ARG A 347 17.33 22.85 3.71
N LYS A 348 16.40 23.12 4.63
CA LYS A 348 16.71 23.56 5.99
C LYS A 348 17.59 22.56 6.73
N ALA A 349 17.30 21.27 6.61
CA ALA A 349 18.14 20.20 7.14
C ALA A 349 19.56 20.25 6.51
N ALA A 350 19.67 20.29 5.19
CA ALA A 350 20.94 20.34 4.48
C ALA A 350 21.79 21.57 4.83
N ASP A 351 21.17 22.75 4.91
CA ASP A 351 21.82 24.02 5.27
C ASP A 351 22.36 24.00 6.71
N SER A 352 21.79 23.15 7.57
CA SER A 352 22.24 22.91 8.94
C SER A 352 23.23 21.74 9.08
N GLY A 353 23.80 21.20 8.00
CA GLY A 353 24.74 20.07 8.06
C GLY A 353 24.10 18.69 8.23
N VAL A 354 22.79 18.56 7.97
CA VAL A 354 22.07 17.28 8.05
C VAL A 354 21.91 16.69 6.66
N GLN A 355 22.40 15.46 6.46
CA GLN A 355 22.19 14.70 5.22
C GLN A 355 21.20 13.58 5.47
N VAL A 356 20.24 13.39 4.55
CA VAL A 356 19.21 12.35 4.67
C VAL A 356 19.43 11.28 3.59
N PHE A 357 19.64 10.05 4.04
CA PHE A 357 19.66 8.85 3.23
C PHE A 357 18.52 7.94 3.66
N TYR A 358 18.05 7.12 2.74
CA TYR A 358 17.03 6.13 3.05
C TYR A 358 17.08 4.92 2.14
N THR A 359 16.52 3.81 2.61
CA THR A 359 16.25 2.64 1.79
C THR A 359 14.92 2.84 1.06
N GLY A 360 14.96 3.01 -0.26
CA GLY A 360 13.74 3.08 -1.06
C GLY A 360 13.20 1.70 -1.41
N LEU A 361 11.92 1.59 -1.78
CA LEU A 361 11.36 0.34 -2.32
C LEU A 361 11.83 0.06 -3.75
N ALA A 362 11.95 1.12 -4.55
CA ALA A 362 12.39 1.09 -5.94
C ALA A 362 12.79 2.49 -6.40
N HIS A 363 13.57 2.59 -7.49
CA HIS A 363 13.87 3.86 -8.12
C HIS A 363 14.10 3.67 -9.63
N PRO A 364 13.63 4.56 -10.54
CA PRO A 364 13.79 4.40 -11.99
C PRO A 364 15.24 4.25 -12.47
N GLU A 365 16.20 4.74 -11.69
CA GLU A 365 17.63 4.68 -12.01
C GLU A 365 18.37 3.46 -11.44
N MET A 366 17.73 2.61 -10.63
CA MET A 366 18.44 1.54 -9.91
C MET A 366 18.99 0.42 -10.81
N TRP A 367 18.45 0.26 -12.03
CA TRP A 367 18.95 -0.69 -13.04
C TRP A 367 19.41 0.02 -14.31
N LYS A 368 19.88 1.28 -14.22
CA LYS A 368 20.31 2.06 -15.41
C LYS A 368 21.56 1.50 -16.09
N ASP A 369 22.44 0.86 -15.30
CA ASP A 369 23.70 0.29 -15.79
C ASP A 369 23.50 -1.13 -16.39
N GLU A 370 22.29 -1.69 -16.26
CA GLU A 370 21.84 -2.93 -16.89
C GLU A 370 20.58 -2.69 -17.76
N PRO A 371 20.64 -1.78 -18.75
CA PRO A 371 19.45 -1.33 -19.48
C PRO A 371 18.78 -2.45 -20.29
N ASP A 372 19.58 -3.40 -20.79
CA ASP A 372 19.12 -4.58 -21.55
C ASP A 372 18.75 -5.76 -20.65
N GLY A 373 18.99 -5.65 -19.33
CA GLY A 373 18.48 -6.59 -18.34
C GLY A 373 16.95 -6.55 -18.29
N ALA A 374 16.34 -7.69 -17.93
CA ALA A 374 14.89 -7.80 -17.83
C ALA A 374 14.22 -6.66 -17.00
N PRO A 375 14.82 -6.18 -15.88
CA PRO A 375 14.29 -5.02 -15.16
C PRO A 375 14.50 -3.68 -15.89
N GLY A 376 15.66 -3.46 -16.53
CA GLY A 376 16.01 -2.21 -17.19
C GLY A 376 15.04 -1.80 -18.31
N ALA A 377 14.61 -2.77 -19.13
CA ALA A 377 13.63 -2.54 -20.20
C ALA A 377 12.22 -2.20 -19.67
N VAL A 378 11.86 -2.69 -18.48
CA VAL A 378 10.59 -2.34 -17.82
C VAL A 378 10.70 -0.94 -17.21
N GLN A 379 11.85 -0.62 -16.59
CA GLN A 379 12.11 0.69 -15.99
C GLN A 379 12.06 1.86 -16.96
N ALA A 380 12.36 1.65 -18.24
CA ALA A 380 12.28 2.69 -19.26
C ALA A 380 10.89 3.38 -19.31
N ALA A 381 9.82 2.70 -18.88
CA ALA A 381 8.49 3.28 -18.80
C ALA A 381 8.33 4.33 -17.69
N PHE A 382 9.17 4.28 -16.65
CA PHE A 382 9.14 5.13 -15.44
C PHE A 382 10.17 6.26 -15.47
N ARG A 383 11.11 6.21 -16.42
CA ARG A 383 12.12 7.27 -16.61
C ARG A 383 11.52 8.43 -17.40
N LYS A 384 12.22 9.56 -17.36
CA LYS A 384 11.92 10.72 -18.20
C LYS A 384 11.83 10.34 -19.68
N GLY A 385 10.77 10.76 -20.35
CA GLY A 385 10.40 10.41 -21.73
C GLY A 385 9.71 9.05 -21.88
N GLY A 386 9.56 8.30 -20.78
CA GLY A 386 8.91 7.00 -20.73
C GLY A 386 7.40 7.08 -20.92
N VAL A 387 6.78 5.91 -20.96
CA VAL A 387 5.33 5.75 -21.23
C VAL A 387 4.47 6.49 -20.20
N LEU A 388 4.85 6.50 -18.92
CA LEU A 388 4.09 7.23 -17.90
C LEU A 388 4.09 8.75 -18.16
N GLU A 389 5.24 9.34 -18.51
CA GLU A 389 5.31 10.76 -18.86
C GLU A 389 4.49 11.08 -20.12
N GLN A 390 4.48 10.17 -21.11
CA GLN A 390 3.66 10.32 -22.31
C GLN A 390 2.15 10.29 -22.02
N TRP A 391 1.73 9.50 -21.03
CA TRP A 391 0.32 9.34 -20.69
C TRP A 391 -0.22 10.38 -19.72
N PHE A 392 0.60 10.82 -18.77
CA PHE A 392 0.18 11.64 -17.63
C PHE A 392 0.90 12.99 -17.56
N GLY A 393 1.75 13.31 -18.54
CA GLY A 393 2.50 14.55 -18.58
C GLY A 393 3.74 14.50 -17.69
N ARG A 394 4.28 15.67 -17.34
CA ARG A 394 5.65 15.82 -16.78
C ARG A 394 5.74 15.54 -15.27
N GLU A 395 4.90 14.66 -14.75
CA GLU A 395 5.00 14.15 -13.38
C GLU A 395 6.27 13.30 -13.23
N ARG A 396 6.86 13.29 -12.03
CA ARG A 396 8.12 12.57 -11.76
C ARG A 396 7.85 11.34 -10.92
N HIS A 397 7.89 10.16 -11.54
CA HIS A 397 7.68 8.86 -10.89
C HIS A 397 8.93 8.33 -10.16
N ILE A 398 9.54 9.16 -9.31
CA ILE A 398 10.82 8.86 -8.63
C ILE A 398 10.67 8.45 -7.15
N ASP A 399 9.43 8.39 -6.64
CA ASP A 399 9.09 7.96 -5.28
C ASP A 399 9.00 6.42 -5.11
N GLY A 400 9.13 5.67 -6.21
CA GLY A 400 9.04 4.21 -6.24
C GLY A 400 7.61 3.65 -6.22
N GLN A 401 6.58 4.46 -5.90
CA GLN A 401 5.21 3.99 -5.67
C GLN A 401 4.58 3.40 -6.94
N ALA A 402 4.77 4.06 -8.08
CA ALA A 402 4.32 3.53 -9.37
C ALA A 402 4.98 2.19 -9.72
N MET A 403 6.26 2.01 -9.40
CA MET A 403 6.98 0.76 -9.69
C MET A 403 6.50 -0.38 -8.80
N MET A 404 6.23 -0.11 -7.52
CA MET A 404 5.71 -1.11 -6.58
C MET A 404 4.29 -1.54 -6.93
N ALA A 405 3.42 -0.60 -7.28
CA ALA A 405 2.06 -0.90 -7.71
C ALA A 405 2.03 -1.68 -9.04
N HIS A 406 2.88 -1.28 -10.00
CA HIS A 406 3.06 -2.03 -11.24
C HIS A 406 3.47 -3.48 -10.97
N ASP A 407 4.45 -3.69 -10.11
CA ASP A 407 4.97 -5.02 -9.81
C ASP A 407 3.97 -5.90 -9.07
N ALA A 408 3.17 -5.31 -8.18
CA ALA A 408 2.09 -6.02 -7.50
C ALA A 408 1.01 -6.51 -8.49
N VAL A 409 0.52 -5.63 -9.37
CA VAL A 409 -0.48 -5.98 -10.39
C VAL A 409 0.08 -6.99 -11.39
N LEU A 410 1.32 -6.80 -11.84
CA LEU A 410 1.96 -7.71 -12.78
C LEU A 410 2.18 -9.11 -12.18
N THR A 411 2.51 -9.19 -10.88
CA THR A 411 2.63 -10.46 -10.15
C THR A 411 1.29 -11.20 -10.10
N ALA A 412 0.20 -10.50 -9.73
CA ALA A 412 -1.13 -11.10 -9.73
C ALA A 412 -1.55 -11.56 -11.14
N ALA A 413 -1.29 -10.75 -12.16
CA ALA A 413 -1.60 -11.06 -13.55
C ALA A 413 -0.81 -12.27 -14.07
N ARG A 414 0.48 -12.37 -13.71
CA ARG A 414 1.32 -13.54 -14.00
C ARG A 414 0.78 -14.80 -13.32
N GLY A 415 0.36 -14.70 -12.06
CA GLY A 415 -0.27 -15.81 -11.34
C GLY A 415 -1.57 -16.26 -12.02
N ALA A 416 -2.42 -15.32 -12.46
CA ALA A 416 -3.62 -15.62 -13.22
C ALA A 416 -3.33 -16.30 -14.57
N GLN A 417 -2.30 -15.87 -15.28
CA GLN A 417 -1.84 -16.53 -16.50
C GLN A 417 -1.36 -17.96 -16.25
N MET A 418 -0.58 -18.18 -15.20
CA MET A 418 -0.09 -19.53 -14.86
C MET A 418 -1.25 -20.45 -14.47
N ALA A 419 -2.22 -19.93 -13.71
CA ALA A 419 -3.41 -20.67 -13.28
C ALA A 419 -4.41 -20.94 -14.43
N SER A 420 -4.40 -20.15 -15.50
CA SER A 420 -5.35 -20.28 -16.62
C SER A 420 -5.08 -21.45 -17.55
N ARG A 421 -3.94 -22.13 -17.39
CA ARG A 421 -3.62 -23.36 -18.12
C ARG A 421 -4.47 -24.57 -17.67
N GLY A 422 -5.34 -24.40 -16.66
CA GLY A 422 -6.25 -25.43 -16.13
C GLY A 422 -7.75 -25.05 -16.23
N THR A 423 -8.52 -25.35 -15.17
CA THR A 423 -9.95 -25.04 -15.03
C THR A 423 -10.22 -23.53 -14.83
N ARG A 424 -11.44 -23.15 -14.42
CA ARG A 424 -11.78 -21.76 -14.03
C ARG A 424 -10.72 -21.17 -13.09
N VAL A 425 -10.22 -19.98 -13.42
CA VAL A 425 -9.24 -19.26 -12.60
C VAL A 425 -9.94 -18.77 -11.33
N THR A 426 -9.37 -19.12 -10.18
CA THR A 426 -9.85 -18.74 -8.84
C THR A 426 -8.70 -18.12 -8.05
N GLY A 427 -9.00 -17.34 -7.01
CA GLY A 427 -7.94 -16.74 -6.19
C GLY A 427 -6.99 -17.75 -5.57
N ARG A 428 -7.50 -18.85 -5.00
CA ARG A 428 -6.65 -19.95 -4.50
C ARG A 428 -5.74 -20.53 -5.59
N ALA A 429 -6.23 -20.66 -6.84
CA ALA A 429 -5.39 -21.12 -7.93
C ALA A 429 -4.29 -20.13 -8.28
N VAL A 430 -4.60 -18.82 -8.31
CA VAL A 430 -3.61 -17.75 -8.53
C VAL A 430 -2.55 -17.74 -7.43
N GLY A 431 -2.98 -17.78 -6.16
CA GLY A 431 -2.09 -17.74 -5.00
C GLY A 431 -1.09 -18.90 -4.97
N ARG A 432 -1.53 -20.12 -5.34
CA ARG A 432 -0.62 -21.27 -5.48
C ARG A 432 0.45 -21.09 -6.55
N MET A 433 0.23 -20.24 -7.56
CA MET A 433 1.23 -20.01 -8.60
C MET A 433 2.39 -19.14 -8.13
N PHE A 434 2.21 -18.33 -7.08
CA PHE A 434 3.27 -17.44 -6.59
C PHE A 434 4.52 -18.22 -6.17
N GLN A 435 4.34 -19.36 -5.50
CA GLN A 435 5.42 -20.26 -5.08
C GLN A 435 6.10 -21.01 -6.23
N LEU A 436 5.59 -20.87 -7.46
CA LEU A 436 6.16 -21.47 -8.67
C LEU A 436 6.79 -20.40 -9.60
N MET A 437 6.84 -19.14 -9.16
CA MET A 437 7.43 -18.03 -9.92
C MET A 437 8.95 -18.02 -9.79
N GLU A 438 9.59 -19.07 -10.28
CA GLU A 438 11.05 -19.22 -10.35
C GLU A 438 11.51 -19.35 -11.81
N ASP A 439 12.81 -19.17 -12.06
CA ASP A 439 13.42 -19.31 -13.38
C ASP A 439 12.66 -18.58 -14.50
N SER A 440 12.17 -19.31 -15.50
CA SER A 440 11.38 -18.77 -16.63
C SER A 440 10.00 -18.24 -16.22
N ALA A 441 9.55 -18.53 -15.00
CA ALA A 441 8.27 -18.09 -14.46
C ALA A 441 8.35 -16.87 -13.53
N GLN A 442 9.56 -16.40 -13.21
CA GLN A 442 9.80 -15.19 -12.42
C GLN A 442 9.07 -13.97 -13.00
N VAL A 443 8.70 -13.03 -12.12
CA VAL A 443 8.09 -11.76 -12.55
C VAL A 443 9.21 -10.79 -12.89
N ARG A 444 9.22 -10.31 -14.14
CA ARG A 444 10.14 -9.27 -14.59
C ARG A 444 9.52 -7.91 -14.29
N GLY A 445 9.67 -7.48 -13.04
CA GLY A 445 9.14 -6.22 -12.52
C GLY A 445 10.03 -5.01 -12.84
N ALA A 446 9.48 -3.82 -12.62
CA ALA A 446 10.18 -2.55 -12.70
C ALA A 446 11.20 -2.39 -11.56
N SER A 447 10.87 -2.90 -10.37
CA SER A 447 11.75 -2.85 -9.20
C SER A 447 12.79 -3.99 -9.18
N GLY A 448 12.81 -4.85 -10.19
CA GLY A 448 13.71 -6.00 -10.28
C GLY A 448 12.98 -7.28 -10.70
N THR A 449 13.75 -8.37 -10.80
CA THR A 449 13.16 -9.71 -10.91
C THR A 449 12.57 -10.11 -9.56
N LEU A 450 11.35 -10.65 -9.55
CA LEU A 450 10.68 -11.10 -8.34
C LEU A 450 10.50 -12.61 -8.37
N THR A 451 10.89 -13.21 -7.25
CA THR A 451 10.67 -14.59 -6.84
C THR A 451 10.30 -14.52 -5.34
N PHE A 452 9.62 -15.55 -4.82
CA PHE A 452 9.04 -15.47 -3.48
C PHE A 452 9.46 -16.66 -2.63
N GLU A 453 9.70 -16.39 -1.35
CA GLU A 453 9.95 -17.40 -0.33
C GLU A 453 8.64 -18.09 0.09
N GLU A 454 8.76 -19.21 0.82
CA GLU A 454 7.62 -19.98 1.30
C GLU A 454 6.65 -19.15 2.16
N ASN A 455 7.18 -18.19 2.91
CA ASN A 455 6.38 -17.27 3.74
C ASN A 455 5.73 -16.13 2.93
N GLY A 456 6.02 -16.01 1.63
CA GLY A 456 5.51 -14.98 0.74
C GLY A 456 6.37 -13.72 0.62
N ASP A 457 7.53 -13.66 1.29
CA ASP A 457 8.47 -12.55 1.14
C ASP A 457 9.16 -12.59 -0.22
N ALA A 458 9.51 -11.42 -0.76
CA ALA A 458 10.34 -11.37 -1.95
C ALA A 458 11.75 -11.89 -1.63
N HIS A 459 12.20 -12.91 -2.35
CA HIS A 459 13.52 -13.50 -2.14
C HIS A 459 14.63 -12.53 -2.57
N ASP A 460 15.52 -12.21 -1.62
CA ASP A 460 16.71 -11.36 -1.80
C ASP A 460 16.43 -10.09 -2.63
N LYS A 461 15.35 -9.40 -2.27
CA LYS A 461 14.89 -8.21 -2.98
C LYS A 461 15.92 -7.08 -2.90
N ALA A 462 16.44 -6.66 -4.05
CA ALA A 462 17.35 -5.53 -4.14
C ALA A 462 16.71 -4.23 -3.62
N VAL A 463 17.46 -3.50 -2.77
CA VAL A 463 17.01 -2.27 -2.12
C VAL A 463 17.90 -1.10 -2.57
N PRO A 464 17.35 -0.04 -3.21
CA PRO A 464 18.10 1.17 -3.51
C PRO A 464 18.38 1.99 -2.24
N ILE A 465 19.61 2.49 -2.11
CA ILE A 465 19.95 3.60 -1.22
C ILE A 465 19.74 4.90 -1.99
N LEU A 466 18.93 5.78 -1.43
CA LEU A 466 18.57 7.07 -1.98
C LEU A 466 19.08 8.17 -1.04
N LYS A 467 19.47 9.31 -1.62
CA LYS A 467 19.80 10.53 -0.88
C LYS A 467 18.78 11.59 -1.25
N LEU A 468 18.20 12.27 -0.27
CA LEU A 468 17.37 13.44 -0.57
C LEU A 468 18.28 14.61 -0.93
N ALA A 469 18.13 15.10 -2.16
CA ALA A 469 18.78 16.32 -2.61
C ALA A 469 18.13 17.54 -1.93
N SER A 470 18.82 18.68 -1.96
CA SER A 470 18.30 19.90 -1.36
C SER A 470 16.95 20.31 -1.94
N ASN A 471 16.62 19.96 -3.18
CA ASN A 471 15.31 20.21 -3.78
C ASN A 471 14.27 19.12 -3.47
N GLY A 472 14.41 18.37 -2.38
CA GLY A 472 13.49 17.30 -1.98
C GLY A 472 13.58 16.01 -2.81
N ASP A 473 14.23 16.06 -3.97
CA ASP A 473 14.26 14.91 -4.88
C ASP A 473 15.06 13.73 -4.31
N PRO A 474 14.52 12.51 -4.42
CA PRO A 474 15.32 11.33 -4.17
C PRO A 474 16.32 11.10 -5.30
N VAL A 475 17.60 11.09 -4.94
CA VAL A 475 18.71 10.82 -5.84
C VAL A 475 19.22 9.42 -5.58
N PHE A 476 19.22 8.59 -6.62
CA PHE A 476 19.80 7.26 -6.58
C PHE A 476 21.31 7.30 -6.27
N VAL A 477 21.71 6.61 -5.21
CA VAL A 477 23.12 6.48 -4.80
C VAL A 477 23.69 5.14 -5.24
N THR A 478 23.03 4.05 -4.84
CA THR A 478 23.45 2.68 -5.14
C THR A 478 22.29 1.71 -4.92
N VAL A 479 22.40 0.49 -5.41
CA VAL A 479 21.45 -0.60 -5.15
C VAL A 479 22.21 -1.76 -4.50
N LEU A 480 21.59 -2.38 -3.50
CA LEU A 480 22.24 -3.35 -2.63
C LEU A 480 21.30 -4.54 -2.40
N SER A 481 21.79 -5.77 -2.55
CA SER A 481 21.05 -6.98 -2.15
C SER A 481 21.21 -7.28 -0.65
N PRO A 482 20.14 -7.63 0.10
CA PRO A 482 20.23 -7.90 1.53
C PRO A 482 21.21 -9.03 1.92
N ARG A 483 21.37 -10.06 1.07
CA ARG A 483 22.18 -11.25 1.39
C ARG A 483 23.63 -11.25 0.90
N GLY A 484 24.08 -10.19 0.21
CA GLY A 484 25.45 -10.12 -0.32
C GLY A 484 25.46 -9.62 -1.74
#